data_AF-A0A0L6VZP4-F1
#
_entry.id   AF-A0A0L6VZP4-F1
#
_cell.length_a   1.000
_cell.length_b   1.000
_cell.length_c   1.000
_cell.angle_alpha   90.00
_cell.angle_beta   90.00
_cell.angle_gamma   90.00
#
_symmetry.space_group_name_H-M   'P 1'
#
loop_
_entity.id
_entity.type
_entity.pdbx_description
1 polymer ?
#
loop_
_entity_poly.entity_id
_entity_poly.type
_entity_poly.pdbx_seq_one_letter_code
_entity_poly.pdbx_strand_id
1 'polypeptide(L)' 'MAVKMVIEPIFEADFKNCSFGFRPKLSAKDALDRVRKACNRKGNWVVDVDIQGYFDNINQEKLMMLIRNAD' A
#
# COMPACT_ATOMS: atom_id res chain seq x y z
N MET A 1 -14.80 -10.62 -7.19
CA MET A 1 -15.48 -9.30 -7.14
C MET A 1 -16.28 -9.11 -5.86
N ALA A 2 -17.18 -10.03 -5.47
CA ALA A 2 -18.01 -9.88 -4.27
C ALA A 2 -17.21 -9.59 -2.97
N VAL A 3 -16.22 -10.42 -2.65
CA VAL A 3 -15.40 -10.24 -1.44
C VAL A 3 -14.68 -8.88 -1.43
N LYS A 4 -14.07 -8.51 -2.56
CA LYS A 4 -13.34 -7.24 -2.70
C LYS A 4 -14.23 -6.04 -2.38
N MET A 5 -15.47 -6.01 -2.88
CA MET A 5 -16.39 -4.90 -2.64
C MET A 5 -16.75 -4.71 -1.15
N VAL A 6 -16.68 -5.78 -0.37
CA VAL A 6 -16.98 -5.75 1.07
C VAL A 6 -15.76 -5.35 1.88
N ILE A 7 -14.57 -5.90 1.57
CA ILE A 7 -13.36 -5.66 2.37
C ILE A 7 -12.61 -4.39 1.98
N GLU A 8 -12.66 -3.97 0.72
CA GLU A 8 -11.92 -2.79 0.23
C GLU A 8 -12.30 -1.52 1.01
N PRO A 9 -13.58 -1.19 1.28
CA PRO A 9 -13.92 -0.01 2.08
C PRO A 9 -13.38 -0.03 3.52
N ILE A 10 -13.30 -1.21 4.15
CA ILE A 10 -12.79 -1.37 5.52
C ILE A 10 -11.30 -1.02 5.54
N PHE A 11 -10.50 -1.67 4.70
CA PHE A 11 -9.07 -1.41 4.63
C PHE A 11 -8.71 -0.03 4.06
N GLU A 12 -9.54 0.53 3.17
CA GLU A 12 -9.34 1.89 2.65
C GLU A 12 -9.44 2.96 3.74
N ALA A 13 -10.23 2.73 4.80
CA ALA A 13 -10.31 3.65 5.94
C ALA A 13 -8.98 3.75 6.71
N ASP A 14 -8.22 2.66 6.76
CA ASP A 14 -6.98 2.56 7.56
C ASP A 14 -5.69 2.75 6.75
N PHE A 15 -5.74 2.54 5.43
CA PHE A 15 -4.55 2.64 4.60
C PHE A 15 -3.89 4.01 4.69
N LYS A 16 -2.58 4.00 4.89
CA LYS A 16 -1.79 5.22 5.02
C LYS A 16 -1.81 6.03 3.72
N ASN A 17 -1.78 7.36 3.85
CA ASN A 17 -1.74 8.30 2.74
C ASN A 17 -0.50 8.18 1.83
N CYS A 18 0.52 7.41 2.24
CA CYS A 18 1.70 7.10 1.42
C CYS A 18 1.59 5.76 0.67
N SER A 19 0.46 5.05 0.79
CA SER A 19 0.16 3.83 0.03
C SER A 19 -0.68 4.20 -1.20
N PHE A 20 -0.20 3.83 -2.40
CA PHE A 20 -0.82 4.20 -3.68
C PHE A 20 -1.19 3.01 -4.56
N GLY A 21 -0.51 1.86 -4.41
CA GLY A 21 -0.69 0.70 -5.28
C GLY A 21 -2.00 -0.03 -4.99
N PHE A 22 -2.68 -0.49 -6.05
CA PHE A 22 -3.90 -1.30 -5.98
C PHE A 22 -5.11 -0.68 -5.25
N ARG A 23 -5.07 0.64 -5.00
CA ARG A 23 -6.14 1.36 -4.30
C ARG A 23 -7.07 2.09 -5.28
N PRO A 24 -8.38 2.19 -4.98
CA PRO A 24 -9.30 2.94 -5.81
C PRO A 24 -8.93 4.43 -5.83
N LYS A 25 -9.03 5.05 -7.02
CA LYS A 25 -8.78 6.50 -7.25
C LYS A 25 -7.34 6.97 -6.98
N LEU A 26 -6.40 6.06 -6.74
CA LEU A 26 -4.97 6.37 -6.62
C LEU A 26 -4.18 5.70 -7.76
N SER A 27 -3.09 6.34 -8.16
CA SER A 27 -2.27 5.92 -9.29
C SER A 27 -0.78 6.03 -8.99
N ALA A 28 0.04 5.41 -9.84
CA ALA A 28 1.49 5.59 -9.80
C ALA A 28 1.91 7.06 -10.00
N LYS A 29 1.11 7.87 -10.70
CA LYS A 29 1.37 9.29 -10.90
C LYS A 29 1.25 10.07 -9.59
N ASP A 30 0.28 9.72 -8.75
CA ASP A 30 0.12 10.33 -7.42
C ASP A 30 1.32 10.02 -6.51
N ALA A 31 1.83 8.79 -6.59
CA ALA A 31 3.05 8.40 -5.89
C ALA A 31 4.27 9.21 -6.37
N LEU A 32 4.43 9.38 -7.68
CA LEU A 32 5.50 10.20 -8.26
C LEU A 32 5.40 11.67 -7.80
N ASP A 33 4.19 12.23 -7.77
CA ASP A 33 3.98 13.59 -7.28
C ASP A 33 4.34 13.74 -5.79
N ARG A 34 4.09 12.71 -4.98
CA ARG A 34 4.51 12.68 -3.57
C ARG A 34 6.03 12.67 -3.41
N VAL A 35 6.74 11.94 -4.27
CA VAL A 35 8.22 11.90 -4.33
C VAL A 35 8.77 13.24 -4.81
N ARG A 36 8.24 13.79 -5.91
CA ARG A 36 8.62 15.12 -6.43
C ARG A 36 8.54 16.21 -5.35
N LYS A 37 7.45 16.24 -4.58
CA LYS A 37 7.29 17.18 -3.45
C LYS A 37 8.29 16.93 -2.31
N ALA A 38 8.76 15.70 -2.11
CA ALA A 38 9.80 15.40 -1.12
C ALA A 38 11.18 15.90 -1.59
N CYS A 39 11.53 15.64 -2.85
CA CYS A 39 12.76 16.14 -3.47
C CYS A 39 12.85 17.67 -3.40
N ASN A 40 11.76 18.37 -3.75
CA ASN A 40 11.69 19.84 -3.66
C ASN A 40 11.83 20.39 -2.22
N ARG A 41 11.71 19.54 -1.20
CA ARG A 41 11.87 19.87 0.22
C ARG A 41 13.17 19.30 0.80
N LYS A 42 14.23 19.23 -0.02
CA LYS A 42 15.58 18.76 0.34
C LYS A 42 15.66 17.25 0.63
N GLY A 43 14.66 16.46 0.24
CA GLY A 43 14.72 15.00 0.27
C GLY A 43 15.53 14.47 -0.91
N ASN A 44 16.86 14.48 -0.78
CA ASN A 44 17.78 14.22 -1.89
C ASN A 44 18.33 12.79 -1.93
N TRP A 45 17.95 11.95 -0.97
CA TRP A 45 18.37 10.56 -0.86
C TRP A 45 17.15 9.66 -0.89
N VAL A 46 17.26 8.56 -1.64
CA VAL A 46 16.22 7.53 -1.76
C VAL A 46 16.79 6.23 -1.25
N VAL A 47 16.02 5.55 -0.41
CA VAL A 47 16.28 4.17 -0.02
C VAL A 47 15.31 3.32 -0.83
N ASP A 48 15.84 2.64 -1.85
CA ASP A 48 15.06 1.78 -2.72
C ASP A 48 15.02 0.36 -2.15
N VAL A 49 13.82 -0.15 -1.90
CA VAL A 49 13.59 -1.45 -1.24
C VAL A 49 12.43 -2.13 -1.93
N ASP A 50 12.64 -3.40 -2.27
CA ASP A 50 11.63 -4.25 -2.88
C ASP A 50 11.57 -5.62 -2.19
N ILE A 51 10.44 -6.31 -2.30
CA ILE A 51 10.22 -7.65 -1.75
C ILE A 51 10.18 -8.66 -2.87
N GLN A 52 11.19 -9.54 -2.91
CA GLN A 52 11.27 -10.62 -3.90
C GLN A 52 10.11 -11.60 -3.76
N GLY A 53 9.32 -11.77 -4.83
CA GLY A 53 8.24 -12.74 -4.90
C GLY A 53 7.21 -12.56 -3.79
N TYR A 54 6.73 -11.32 -3.55
CA TYR A 54 5.84 -10.99 -2.43
C TYR A 54 4.68 -11.98 -2.26
N PHE A 55 3.93 -12.26 -3.33
CA PHE A 55 2.77 -13.15 -3.27
C PHE A 55 3.14 -14.63 -3.11
N ASP A 56 4.33 -15.03 -3.57
CA ASP A 56 4.81 -16.41 -3.45
C ASP A 56 5.33 -16.69 -2.03
N ASN A 57 5.91 -15.68 -1.38
CA ASN A 57 6.66 -15.82 -0.12
C ASN A 57 5.94 -15.27 1.12
N ILE A 58 4.76 -14.66 0.97
CA ILE A 58 4.03 -14.09 2.12
C ILE A 58 3.56 -15.20 3.08
N ASN A 59 3.83 -15.01 4.38
CA ASN A 59 3.36 -15.93 5.42
C ASN A 59 1.83 -15.85 5.56
N GLN A 60 1.15 -16.91 5.11
CA GLN A 60 -0.31 -16.99 5.05
C GLN A 60 -0.96 -17.00 6.44
N GLU A 61 -0.37 -17.69 7.42
CA GLU A 61 -0.92 -17.75 8.79
C GLU A 61 -0.93 -16.35 9.43
N LYS A 62 0.19 -15.63 9.31
CA LYS A 62 0.31 -14.26 9.81
C LYS A 62 -0.63 -13.31 9.08
N LEU A 63 -0.74 -13.43 7.76
CA LEU A 63 -1.68 -12.62 6.97
C LEU A 63 -3.12 -12.81 7.46
N MET A 64 -3.56 -14.06 7.63
CA MET A 64 -4.92 -14.36 8.09
C MET A 64 -5.17 -13.91 9.53
N MET A 65 -4.17 -13.99 10.41
CA MET A 65 -4.27 -13.43 11.77
C MET A 65 -4.49 -11.91 11.74
N LEU A 66 -3.75 -11.19 10.89
CA LEU A 66 -3.90 -9.74 10.75
C LEU A 66 -5.26 -9.34 10.18
N ILE A 67 -5.76 -10.09 9.18
CA ILE A 67 -7.10 -9.84 8.61
C ILE A 67 -8.21 -10.04 9.65
N ARG A 68 -8.09 -11.05 10.53
CA ARG A 68 -9.08 -11.29 11.59
C ARG A 68 -9.16 -10.18 12.63
N ASN A 69 -8.07 -9.42 12.79
CA ASN A 69 -7.96 -8.32 13.75
C ASN A 69 -8.11 -6.95 13.07
N ALA A 70 -8.53 -6.91 11.80
CA ALA A 70 -8.87 -5.67 11.12
C ALA A 70 -10.28 -5.26 11.55
N ASP A 71 -10.40 -4.06 12.12
CA ASP A 71 -11.65 -3.48 12.61
C ASP A 71 -12.44 -2.79 11.48
#